data_AF-V7AQW1-F1
#
_entry.id   AF-V7AQW1-F1
#
_cell.length_a   1.000
_cell.length_b   1.000
_cell.length_c   1.000
_cell.angle_alpha   90.00
_cell.angle_beta   90.00
_cell.angle_gamma   90.00
#
_symmetry.space_group_name_H-M   'P 1'
#
loop_
_entity.id
_entity.type
_entity.pdbx_description
1 polymer ?
#
loop_
_entity_poly.entity_id
_entity_poly.type
_entity_poly.pdbx_seq_one_letter_code
_entity_poly.pdbx_strand_id
1 'polypeptide(L)'
;MIYSVILKLGNDISSEDFCKLYVLLGLSEFILPTRLGLVHDGLFNLVDDLDKLDMYNWGGLVYEILVDSLCSASKWITRGNMSYIHVDGCVYLLQIWAMEHLFSYKRQVPTSGNKYPRIMH
;
A
#
# COMPACT_ATOMS: atom_id res chain seq x y z
N MET A 1 9.02 12.29 9.09
CA MET A 1 8.02 12.43 8.01
C MET A 1 8.68 12.98 6.76
N ILE A 2 8.70 12.23 5.66
CA ILE A 2 9.31 12.65 4.37
C ILE A 2 8.79 14.02 3.92
N TYR A 3 7.51 14.31 4.14
CA TYR A 3 6.91 15.61 3.85
C TYR A 3 7.65 16.79 4.52
N SER A 4 8.08 16.64 5.77
CA SER A 4 8.84 17.69 6.48
C SER A 4 10.25 17.88 5.90
N VAL A 5 10.82 16.84 5.31
CA VAL A 5 12.13 16.89 4.64
C VAL A 5 11.97 17.65 3.32
N ILE A 6 10.95 17.32 2.52
CA ILE A 6 10.61 18.04 1.28
C ILE A 6 10.38 19.53 1.56
N LEU A 7 9.59 19.87 2.59
CA LEU A 7 9.32 21.27 2.95
C LEU A 7 10.57 22.04 3.40
N LYS A 8 11.49 21.38 4.12
CA LYS A 8 12.74 22.00 4.58
C LYS A 8 13.72 22.23 3.44
N LEU A 9 13.74 21.30 2.49
CA LEU A 9 14.61 21.31 1.33
C LEU A 9 14.14 22.33 0.27
N GLY A 10 12.83 22.58 0.18
CA GLY A 10 12.28 23.70 -0.60
C GLY A 10 12.79 23.73 -2.05
N ASN A 11 13.37 24.87 -2.46
CA ASN A 11 13.96 25.08 -3.79
C ASN A 11 15.44 24.65 -3.90
N ASP A 12 16.07 24.19 -2.82
CA ASP A 12 17.50 23.85 -2.80
C ASP A 12 17.78 22.42 -3.32
N ILE A 13 16.78 21.72 -3.84
CA ILE A 13 16.94 20.36 -4.37
C ILE A 13 16.73 20.31 -5.87
N SER A 14 17.41 19.35 -6.49
CA SER A 14 17.21 19.06 -7.90
C SER A 14 15.77 18.58 -8.14
N SER A 15 15.26 18.83 -9.34
CA SER A 15 13.93 18.33 -9.73
C SER A 15 13.87 16.80 -9.67
N GLU A 16 14.99 16.13 -9.93
CA GLU A 16 15.09 14.67 -9.86
C GLU A 16 14.92 14.17 -8.42
N ASP A 17 15.67 14.75 -7.46
CA ASP A 17 15.57 14.37 -6.05
C ASP A 17 14.18 14.69 -5.47
N PHE A 18 13.58 15.80 -5.92
CA PHE A 18 12.20 16.13 -5.56
C PHE A 18 11.23 15.04 -6.01
N CYS A 19 11.33 14.58 -7.26
CA CYS A 19 10.50 13.51 -7.80
C CYS A 19 10.69 12.21 -6.99
N LYS A 20 11.94 11.82 -6.68
CA LYS A 20 12.23 10.62 -5.89
C LYS A 20 11.59 10.70 -4.50
N LEU A 21 11.76 11.82 -3.80
CA LEU A 21 11.17 12.04 -2.48
C LEU A 21 9.63 12.07 -2.52
N TYR A 22 9.05 12.68 -3.56
CA TYR A 22 7.60 12.76 -3.72
C TYR A 22 6.98 11.38 -3.99
N VAL A 23 7.59 10.59 -4.87
CA VAL A 23 7.19 9.19 -5.13
C VAL A 23 7.36 8.36 -3.86
N LEU A 24 8.49 8.50 -3.16
CA LEU A 24 8.75 7.80 -1.90
C LEU A 24 7.66 8.09 -0.86
N LEU A 25 7.26 9.36 -0.71
CA LEU A 25 6.17 9.77 0.16
C LEU A 25 4.86 9.08 -0.23
N GLY A 26 4.52 9.07 -1.53
CA GLY A 26 3.32 8.41 -2.03
C GLY A 26 3.30 6.91 -1.73
N LEU A 27 4.42 6.23 -1.97
CA LEU A 27 4.57 4.80 -1.68
C LEU A 27 4.48 4.51 -0.18
N SER A 28 5.15 5.29 0.66
CA SER A 28 5.16 5.08 2.10
C SER A 28 3.84 5.39 2.78
N GLU A 29 3.06 6.34 2.28
CA GLU A 29 1.80 6.77 2.91
C GLU A 29 0.59 6.00 2.37
N PHE A 30 0.56 5.69 1.08
CA PHE A 30 -0.63 5.09 0.44
C PHE A 30 -0.49 3.61 0.16
N ILE A 31 0.67 3.18 -0.35
CA ILE A 31 0.88 1.78 -0.77
C ILE A 31 1.33 0.92 0.41
N LEU A 32 2.25 1.46 1.22
CA LEU A 32 2.94 0.75 2.30
C LEU A 32 2.88 1.53 3.61
N PRO A 33 1.69 2.00 4.06
CA PRO A 33 1.60 2.70 5.34
C PRO A 33 2.07 1.80 6.47
N THR A 34 3.06 2.30 7.22
CA THR A 34 3.57 1.67 8.44
C THR A 34 3.32 2.56 9.64
N ARG A 35 2.94 1.94 10.76
CA ARG A 35 2.65 2.69 11.99
C ARG A 35 3.88 3.34 12.62
N LEU A 36 5.07 2.82 12.32
CA LEU A 36 6.33 3.30 12.88
C LEU A 36 6.80 4.59 12.19
N GLY A 37 6.15 5.00 11.09
CA GLY A 37 6.63 6.10 10.25
C GLY A 37 8.00 5.82 9.64
N LEU A 38 8.37 4.54 9.58
CA LEU A 38 9.61 4.05 9.00
C LEU A 38 9.36 3.75 7.53
N VAL A 39 10.28 4.20 6.70
CA VAL A 39 10.32 3.91 5.28
C VAL A 39 11.03 2.58 5.12
N HIS A 40 10.43 1.66 4.37
CA HIS A 40 11.07 0.37 4.10
C HIS A 40 12.30 0.60 3.20
N ASP A 41 13.46 0.08 3.58
CA ASP A 41 14.73 0.35 2.87
C ASP A 41 14.68 -0.02 1.38
N GLY A 42 13.92 -1.08 1.05
CA GLY A 42 13.69 -1.49 -0.34
C GLY A 42 13.06 -0.42 -1.23
N LEU A 43 12.41 0.61 -0.65
CA LEU A 43 11.83 1.72 -1.41
C LEU A 43 12.87 2.71 -1.91
N PHE A 44 14.01 2.86 -1.22
CA PHE A 44 15.08 3.76 -1.68
C PHE A 44 15.68 3.27 -3.00
N ASN A 45 16.02 1.98 -3.07
CA ASN A 45 16.52 1.34 -4.30
C ASN A 45 15.53 1.47 -5.47
N LEU A 46 14.23 1.51 -5.17
CA LEU A 46 13.18 1.61 -6.16
C LEU A 46 13.01 3.05 -6.67
N VAL A 47 13.08 4.06 -5.79
CA VAL A 47 13.03 5.46 -6.24
C VAL A 47 14.32 5.92 -6.89
N ASP A 48 15.43 5.20 -6.69
CA ASP A 48 16.67 5.45 -7.44
C ASP A 48 16.54 5.05 -8.92
N ASP A 49 15.62 4.15 -9.27
CA ASP A 49 15.36 3.66 -10.63
C ASP A 49 13.91 3.93 -11.05
N LEU A 50 13.54 5.22 -11.09
CA LEU A 50 12.18 5.66 -11.42
C LEU A 50 11.69 5.16 -12.79
N ASP A 51 12.60 4.91 -13.73
CA ASP A 51 12.25 4.45 -15.08
C ASP A 51 11.68 3.03 -15.08
N LYS A 52 11.92 2.24 -14.03
CA LYS A 52 11.44 0.86 -13.90
C LYS A 52 10.28 0.72 -12.93
N LEU A 53 9.71 1.82 -12.45
CA LEU A 53 8.60 1.80 -11.48
C LEU A 53 7.43 0.94 -11.96
N ASP A 54 7.15 0.95 -13.26
CA ASP A 54 6.06 0.21 -13.91
C ASP A 54 6.31 -1.30 -13.99
N MET A 55 7.58 -1.73 -13.93
CA MET A 55 7.96 -3.15 -13.98
C MET A 55 7.76 -3.86 -12.63
N TYR A 56 7.56 -3.13 -11.54
CA TYR A 56 7.37 -3.71 -10.22
C TYR A 56 5.96 -4.25 -10.04
N ASN A 57 5.85 -5.44 -9.45
CA ASN A 57 4.57 -6.04 -9.08
C ASN A 57 3.99 -5.41 -7.80
N TRP A 58 3.49 -4.17 -7.93
CA TRP A 58 2.87 -3.43 -6.83
C TRP A 58 1.71 -4.17 -6.19
N GLY A 59 0.88 -4.84 -7.00
CA GLY A 59 -0.26 -5.61 -6.52
C GLY A 59 0.15 -6.77 -5.63
N GLY A 60 1.18 -7.51 -6.03
CA GLY A 60 1.75 -8.60 -5.24
C GLY A 60 2.32 -8.11 -3.91
N LEU A 61 3.14 -7.06 -3.95
CA LEU A 61 3.75 -6.48 -2.73
C LEU A 61 2.69 -6.01 -1.73
N VAL A 62 1.68 -5.28 -2.20
CA VAL A 62 0.58 -4.81 -1.35
C VAL A 62 -0.21 -5.98 -0.76
N TYR A 63 -0.49 -6.99 -1.58
CA TYR A 63 -1.21 -8.19 -1.16
C TYR A 63 -0.45 -8.93 -0.05
N GLU A 64 0.84 -9.18 -0.23
CA GLU A 64 1.67 -9.89 0.75
C GLU A 64 1.66 -9.20 2.10
N ILE A 65 1.93 -7.89 2.12
CA ILE A 65 1.98 -7.11 3.36
C ILE A 65 0.62 -7.09 4.08
N LEU A 66 -0.45 -6.90 3.31
CA LEU A 66 -1.81 -6.88 3.86
C LEU A 66 -2.19 -8.25 4.47
N VAL A 67 -1.90 -9.34 3.75
CA VAL A 67 -2.19 -10.71 4.22
C VAL A 67 -1.38 -11.02 5.47
N ASP A 68 -0.09 -10.70 5.49
CA ASP A 68 0.76 -10.92 6.66
C ASP A 68 0.27 -10.14 7.88
N SER A 69 -0.16 -8.89 7.69
CA SER A 69 -0.71 -8.07 8.77
C SER A 69 -2.05 -8.62 9.28
N LEU A 70 -2.94 -9.06 8.39
CA LEU A 70 -4.22 -9.69 8.75
C LEU A 70 -4.02 -11.03 9.47
N CYS A 71 -3.10 -11.87 9.00
CA CYS A 71 -2.75 -13.13 9.67
C CYS A 71 -2.18 -12.87 11.07
N SER A 72 -1.32 -11.86 11.21
CA SER A 72 -0.79 -11.43 12.51
C SER A 72 -1.91 -10.93 13.41
N ALA A 73 -2.79 -10.06 12.91
CA ALA A 73 -3.96 -9.56 13.62
C ALA A 73 -4.86 -10.70 14.12
N SER A 74 -5.18 -11.68 13.26
CA SER A 74 -5.99 -12.84 13.62
C SER A 74 -5.40 -13.65 14.79
N LYS A 75 -4.07 -13.84 14.79
CA LYS A 75 -3.37 -14.50 15.91
C LYS A 75 -3.48 -13.71 17.21
N TRP A 76 -3.50 -12.38 17.16
CA TRP A 76 -3.68 -11.54 18.35
C TRP A 76 -5.12 -11.57 18.87
N ILE A 77 -6.13 -11.55 17.99
CA ILE A 77 -7.56 -11.66 18.38
C ILE A 77 -7.81 -12.98 19.09
N THR A 78 -7.37 -14.08 18.47
CA THR A 78 -7.64 -15.45 18.96
C THR A 78 -7.00 -15.73 20.32
N ARG A 79 -5.97 -14.96 20.70
CA ARG A 79 -5.33 -15.02 22.01
C ARG A 79 -6.01 -14.17 23.09
N GLY A 80 -7.12 -13.50 22.77
CA GLY A 80 -7.95 -12.75 23.73
C GLY A 80 -7.31 -11.46 24.27
N ASN A 81 -6.23 -10.97 23.63
CA ASN A 81 -5.33 -9.98 24.23
C ASN A 81 -5.50 -8.54 23.74
N MET A 82 -6.57 -8.21 22.99
CA MET A 82 -6.73 -6.83 22.48
C MET A 82 -8.17 -6.46 22.13
N SER A 83 -8.55 -5.20 22.43
CA SER A 83 -9.81 -4.58 22.03
C SER A 83 -9.75 -3.88 20.67
N TYR A 84 -8.55 -3.62 20.14
CA TYR A 84 -8.32 -3.00 18.84
C TYR A 84 -7.05 -3.56 18.21
N ILE A 85 -7.06 -3.72 16.88
CA ILE A 85 -5.91 -4.19 16.12
C ILE A 85 -5.71 -3.33 14.90
N HIS A 86 -4.45 -3.03 14.63
CA HIS A 86 -4.02 -2.28 13.47
C HIS A 86 -3.59 -3.25 12.37
N VAL A 87 -3.96 -2.90 11.15
CA VAL A 87 -3.54 -3.61 9.94
C VAL A 87 -2.62 -2.65 9.19
N ASP A 88 -1.39 -3.09 8.95
CA ASP A 88 -0.40 -2.40 8.14
C ASP A 88 -0.63 -2.70 6.65
N GLY A 89 -0.09 -1.85 5.77
CA GLY A 89 -0.27 -1.97 4.32
C GLY A 89 -1.51 -1.24 3.78
N CYS A 90 -1.72 -1.32 2.47
CA CYS A 90 -2.76 -0.53 1.78
C CYS A 90 -4.19 -0.98 2.14
N VAL A 91 -4.75 -0.46 3.24
CA VAL A 91 -6.12 -0.75 3.67
C VAL A 91 -7.17 -0.27 2.65
N TYR A 92 -6.86 0.77 1.86
CA TYR A 92 -7.72 1.20 0.76
C TYR A 92 -7.99 0.08 -0.25
N LEU A 93 -6.95 -0.69 -0.60
CA LEU A 93 -7.11 -1.81 -1.52
C LEU A 93 -8.02 -2.89 -0.91
N LEU A 94 -7.87 -3.17 0.39
CA LEU A 94 -8.74 -4.08 1.12
C LEU A 94 -10.20 -3.60 1.15
N GLN A 95 -10.43 -2.30 1.33
CA GLN A 95 -11.77 -1.71 1.31
C GLN A 95 -12.43 -1.84 -0.07
N ILE A 96 -11.70 -1.56 -1.15
CA ILE A 96 -12.19 -1.75 -2.53
C ILE A 96 -12.50 -3.22 -2.77
N TRP A 97 -11.57 -4.12 -2.43
CA TRP A 97 -11.77 -5.57 -2.57
C TRP A 97 -13.03 -6.03 -1.80
N ALA A 98 -13.22 -5.57 -0.57
CA ALA A 98 -14.39 -5.89 0.24
C ALA A 98 -15.69 -5.33 -0.37
N MET A 99 -15.67 -4.11 -0.89
CA MET A 99 -16.79 -3.49 -1.63
C MET A 99 -17.20 -4.35 -2.82
N GLU A 100 -16.23 -4.80 -3.61
CA GLU A 100 -16.48 -5.65 -4.77
C GLU A 100 -17.01 -7.03 -4.38
N HIS A 101 -16.41 -7.70 -3.39
CA HIS A 101 -16.68 -9.12 -3.15
C HIS A 101 -17.78 -9.36 -2.11
N LEU A 102 -17.86 -8.54 -1.06
CA LEU A 102 -18.82 -8.72 0.03
C LEU A 102 -20.13 -7.96 -0.23
N PHE A 103 -20.04 -6.76 -0.82
CA PHE A 103 -21.19 -5.88 -1.00
C PHE A 103 -21.79 -5.95 -2.41
N SER A 104 -20.99 -6.22 -3.45
CA SER A 104 -21.56 -6.42 -4.80
C SER A 104 -22.24 -7.78 -4.97
N TYR A 105 -21.96 -8.77 -4.12
CA TYR A 105 -22.74 -10.03 -4.08
C TYR A 105 -24.24 -9.79 -3.81
N LYS A 106 -24.60 -8.70 -3.10
CA LYS A 106 -26.01 -8.32 -2.88
C LYS A 106 -26.65 -7.58 -4.06
N ARG A 107 -25.86 -7.14 -5.03
CA ARG A 107 -26.32 -6.42 -6.22
C ARG A 107 -26.22 -7.42 -7.37
N GLN A 108 -27.33 -8.05 -7.73
CA GLN A 108 -27.44 -8.82 -8.98
C GLN A 108 -27.24 -7.85 -10.17
N VAL A 109 -25.99 -7.47 -10.44
CA VAL A 109 -25.61 -6.71 -11.63
C VAL A 109 -25.40 -7.74 -12.72
N PRO A 110 -26.04 -7.60 -13.90
CA PRO A 110 -25.84 -8.53 -15.00
C PRO A 110 -24.36 -8.58 -15.33
N THR A 111 -23.83 -9.80 -15.39
CA THR A 111 -22.42 -10.12 -15.66
C THR A 111 -22.04 -9.73 -17.08
N SER A 112 -21.89 -8.43 -17.31
CA SER A 112 -21.29 -7.86 -18.51
C SER A 112 -19.80 -7.66 -18.23
N GLY A 113 -19.01 -8.69 -18.48
CA GLY A 113 -17.62 -8.52 -18.94
C GLY A 113 -16.57 -7.90 -18.01
N ASN A 114 -16.87 -7.53 -16.76
CA ASN A 114 -15.85 -7.01 -15.84
C ASN A 114 -14.92 -8.13 -15.34
N LYS A 115 -13.93 -8.47 -16.16
CA LYS A 115 -12.71 -9.15 -15.74
C LYS A 115 -11.83 -8.12 -15.05
N TYR A 116 -12.07 -7.91 -13.76
CA TYR A 116 -11.09 -7.22 -12.90
C TYR A 116 -9.74 -7.94 -13.01
N PRO A 117 -8.61 -7.21 -12.90
CA PRO A 117 -7.30 -7.82 -12.91
C PRO A 117 -7.22 -8.81 -11.75
N ARG A 118 -7.36 -10.10 -12.07
CA ARG A 118 -7.08 -11.18 -11.12
C ARG A 118 -5.58 -11.27 -11.01
N ILE A 119 -5.08 -11.33 -9.78
CA ILE A 119 -3.70 -11.74 -9.51
C ILE A 119 -3.55 -13.12 -10.18
N MET A 120 -2.85 -13.16 -11.31
CA MET A 120 -2.57 -14.42 -12.00
C MET A 120 -1.55 -15.18 -11.15
N HIS A 121 -1.94 -16.37 -10.71
CA HIS A 121 -1.06 -17.38 -10.14
C HIS A 121 -0.17 -18.00 -11.22
#